data_AF-A0A0F2IWV5-F1
#
_entry.id   AF-A0A0F2IWV5-F1
#
_cell.length_a   1.000
_cell.length_b   1.000
_cell.length_c   1.000
_cell.angle_alpha   90.00
_cell.angle_beta   90.00
_cell.angle_gamma   90.00
#
_symmetry.space_group_name_H-M   'P 1'
#
loop_
_entity.id
_entity.type
_entity.pdbx_description
1 polymer ?
#
loop_
_entity_poly.entity_id
_entity_poly.type
_entity_poly.pdbx_seq_one_letter_code
_entity_poly.pdbx_strand_id
1 'polypeptide(L)'
;MDYLIPQFHDYLNEDGEVDVAGYTFSRDNILKELEEEGYKEAFADWLQQRQIENLSRADEILNLHDNRARFNRLKEIYARGAVIPFVGAGMSMPSNYPGWTKFLYQVLDETKVSKVDFDEAIAKGQYEEAAQMLSDALPAGCFLEHVENAFGGNQDIYGVVQRLPQIFKQAVVTTNFDNVLNRCYENANFNFDEELLGPNAEDLPRALGENRRVLVKLHGKANSSRNRILTKDEYDKHYQNEQALESVIEAISNRTLLFLGCSLTVDRTIQCLKRIIGNKDPENVPRHYAFLKLNEGEDRIARKNQLGEANIFPIWYTDDHDESLEALLEKLTEGVNQ
;
A
#
# COMPACT_ATOMS: atom_id res chain seq x y z
N MET A 1 16.96 5.53 -6.47
CA MET A 1 17.60 4.20 -6.34
C MET A 1 18.35 4.08 -5.02
N ASP A 2 18.61 5.19 -4.34
CA ASP A 2 19.36 5.27 -3.08
C ASP A 2 18.82 4.39 -1.96
N TYR A 3 17.51 4.07 -1.95
CA TYR A 3 16.93 3.15 -0.98
C TYR A 3 17.44 1.70 -1.10
N LEU A 4 18.03 1.32 -2.24
CA LEU A 4 18.64 0.00 -2.45
C LEU A 4 20.10 -0.06 -1.98
N ILE A 5 20.71 1.07 -1.62
CA ILE A 5 22.10 1.12 -1.13
C ILE A 5 22.28 0.22 0.11
N PRO A 6 21.41 0.25 1.13
CA PRO A 6 21.53 -0.67 2.27
C PRO A 6 21.47 -2.14 1.86
N GLN A 7 20.58 -2.51 0.92
CA GLN A 7 20.50 -3.89 0.43
C GLN A 7 21.75 -4.31 -0.34
N PHE A 8 22.36 -3.38 -1.07
CA PHE A 8 23.64 -3.63 -1.73
C PHE A 8 24.78 -3.78 -0.72
N HIS A 9 24.77 -3.00 0.37
CA HIS A 9 25.73 -3.17 1.47
C HIS A 9 25.57 -4.52 2.15
N ASP A 10 24.33 -4.95 2.41
CA ASP A 10 24.04 -6.28 2.95
C ASP A 10 24.59 -7.36 2.01
N TYR A 11 24.31 -7.27 0.69
CA TYR A 11 24.83 -8.16 -0.33
C TYR A 11 26.37 -8.24 -0.33
N LEU A 12 27.06 -7.10 -0.29
CA LEU A 12 28.53 -7.06 -0.25
C LEU A 12 29.09 -7.72 1.01
N ASN A 13 28.34 -7.70 2.11
CA ASN A 13 28.74 -8.23 3.41
C ASN A 13 28.24 -9.66 3.69
N GLU A 14 27.51 -10.30 2.77
CA GLU A 14 27.01 -11.69 2.93
C GLU A 14 28.15 -12.69 3.19
N ASP A 15 29.33 -12.45 2.60
CA ASP A 15 30.54 -13.26 2.81
C ASP A 15 31.25 -12.97 4.15
N GLY A 16 30.62 -12.19 5.04
CA GLY A 16 31.10 -11.81 6.37
C GLY A 16 31.91 -10.52 6.42
N GLU A 17 32.84 -10.44 7.38
CA GLU A 17 33.77 -9.31 7.53
C GLU A 17 35.20 -9.70 7.11
N VAL A 18 36.05 -8.71 6.87
CA VAL A 18 37.47 -8.88 6.53
C VAL A 18 38.32 -8.57 7.75
N ASP A 19 39.16 -9.53 8.18
CA ASP A 19 40.16 -9.33 9.25
C ASP A 19 41.52 -8.96 8.65
N VAL A 20 42.10 -7.87 9.15
CA VAL A 20 43.48 -7.47 8.86
C VAL A 20 44.20 -7.15 10.16
N ALA A 21 45.14 -8.02 10.54
CA ALA A 21 45.97 -7.86 11.75
C ALA A 21 45.16 -7.68 13.05
N GLY A 22 44.00 -8.35 13.16
CA GLY A 22 43.12 -8.26 14.32
C GLY A 22 42.18 -7.06 14.33
N TYR A 23 42.09 -6.33 13.22
CA TYR A 23 41.08 -5.32 12.97
C TYR A 23 40.06 -5.82 11.96
N THR A 24 38.79 -5.59 12.22
CA THR A 24 37.69 -6.08 11.40
C THR A 24 37.05 -4.96 10.60
N PHE A 25 36.76 -5.24 9.33
CA PHE A 25 36.22 -4.28 8.37
C PHE A 25 35.03 -4.88 7.61
N SER A 26 34.03 -4.06 7.34
CA SER A 26 32.96 -4.43 6.41
C SER A 26 33.41 -4.20 4.96
N ARG A 27 32.99 -5.10 4.06
CA ARG A 27 33.39 -5.10 2.64
C ARG A 27 32.85 -3.90 1.90
N ASP A 28 31.62 -3.49 2.21
CA ASP A 28 31.01 -2.28 1.66
C ASP A 28 31.80 -1.02 1.96
N ASN A 29 32.27 -0.85 3.21
CA ASN A 29 33.07 0.30 3.62
C ASN A 29 34.44 0.28 2.93
N ILE A 30 35.09 -0.89 2.84
CA ILE A 30 36.35 -1.04 2.10
C ILE A 30 36.17 -0.59 0.65
N LEU A 31 35.17 -1.13 -0.06
CA LEU A 31 34.95 -0.83 -1.47
C LEU A 31 34.60 0.65 -1.67
N LYS A 32 33.71 1.19 -0.82
CA LYS A 32 33.27 2.58 -0.88
C LYS A 32 34.38 3.59 -0.60
N GLU A 33 35.27 3.32 0.36
CA GLU A 33 36.32 4.25 0.76
C GLU A 33 37.59 4.15 -0.09
N LEU A 34 37.96 2.94 -0.52
CA LEU A 34 39.22 2.72 -1.24
C LEU A 34 39.08 2.81 -2.76
N GLU A 35 37.88 2.58 -3.31
CA GLU A 35 37.68 2.48 -4.75
C GLU A 35 36.27 2.94 -5.15
N GLU A 36 36.06 4.25 -5.13
CA GLU A 36 34.75 4.87 -5.36
C GLU A 36 34.18 4.60 -6.77
N GLU A 37 35.03 4.44 -7.80
CA GLU A 37 34.57 4.17 -9.16
C GLU A 37 34.03 2.75 -9.29
N GLY A 38 34.75 1.73 -8.83
CA GLY A 38 34.25 0.36 -8.84
C GLY A 38 33.17 0.09 -7.80
N TYR A 39 33.04 0.89 -6.73
CA TYR A 39 31.81 0.86 -5.92
C TYR A 39 30.59 1.23 -6.79
N LYS A 40 30.70 2.27 -7.61
CA LYS A 40 29.62 2.70 -8.51
C LYS A 40 29.37 1.69 -9.62
N GLU A 41 30.41 1.11 -10.21
CA GLU A 41 30.29 0.06 -11.23
C GLU A 41 29.64 -1.21 -10.63
N ALA A 42 30.14 -1.69 -9.49
CA ALA A 42 29.58 -2.85 -8.81
C ALA A 42 28.11 -2.64 -8.39
N PHE A 43 27.77 -1.43 -7.92
CA PHE A 43 26.38 -1.09 -7.62
C PHE A 43 25.52 -1.11 -8.89
N ALA A 44 26.00 -0.55 -10.01
CA ALA A 44 25.29 -0.55 -11.28
C ALA A 44 25.08 -1.97 -11.83
N ASP A 45 26.10 -2.82 -11.76
CA ASP A 45 26.02 -4.23 -12.18
C ASP A 45 25.03 -5.01 -11.30
N TRP A 46 25.09 -4.80 -9.98
CA TRP A 46 24.14 -5.41 -9.04
C TRP A 46 22.70 -4.96 -9.33
N LEU A 47 22.47 -3.68 -9.65
CA LEU A 47 21.15 -3.18 -10.04
C LEU A 47 20.65 -3.85 -11.33
N GLN A 48 21.50 -4.05 -12.33
CA GLN A 48 21.12 -4.75 -13.56
C GLN A 48 20.76 -6.21 -13.29
N GLN A 49 21.58 -6.90 -12.49
CA GLN A 49 21.33 -8.29 -12.12
C GLN A 49 20.01 -8.42 -11.34
N ARG A 50 19.78 -7.56 -10.35
CA ARG A 50 18.53 -7.50 -9.59
C ARG A 50 17.33 -7.22 -10.50
N GLN A 51 17.48 -6.35 -11.49
CA GLN A 51 16.40 -6.10 -12.46
C GLN A 51 16.07 -7.35 -13.26
N ILE A 52 17.07 -8.09 -13.76
CA ILE A 52 16.88 -9.34 -14.49
C ILE A 52 16.15 -10.38 -13.63
N GLU A 53 16.56 -10.54 -12.37
CA GLU A 53 15.93 -11.44 -11.40
C GLU A 53 14.48 -11.06 -11.11
N ASN A 54 14.22 -9.78 -10.88
CA ASN A 54 12.86 -9.25 -10.69
C ASN A 54 11.97 -9.49 -11.91
N LEU A 55 12.49 -9.32 -13.13
CA LEU A 55 11.73 -9.61 -14.34
C LEU A 55 11.44 -11.12 -14.50
N SER A 56 12.39 -11.98 -14.17
CA SER A 56 12.20 -13.44 -14.16
C SER A 56 11.12 -13.86 -13.16
N ARG A 57 11.23 -13.37 -11.92
CA ARG A 57 10.24 -13.61 -10.87
C ARG A 57 8.86 -13.09 -11.25
N ALA A 58 8.78 -11.91 -11.85
CA ALA A 58 7.51 -11.40 -12.35
C ALA A 58 6.92 -12.34 -13.40
N ASP A 59 7.72 -12.86 -14.34
CA ASP A 59 7.24 -13.81 -15.34
C ASP A 59 6.75 -15.14 -14.74
N GLU A 60 7.39 -15.63 -13.68
CA GLU A 60 6.91 -16.77 -12.88
C GLU A 60 5.54 -16.48 -12.26
N ILE A 61 5.39 -15.34 -11.58
CA ILE A 61 4.10 -14.89 -11.01
C ILE A 61 3.04 -14.77 -12.10
N LEU A 62 3.39 -14.22 -13.27
CA LEU A 62 2.45 -14.03 -14.37
C LEU A 62 2.03 -15.34 -15.03
N ASN A 63 2.85 -16.40 -14.93
CA ASN A 63 2.49 -17.74 -15.40
C ASN A 63 1.50 -18.44 -14.46
N LEU A 64 1.27 -17.92 -13.26
CA LEU A 64 0.23 -18.43 -12.36
C LEU A 64 -1.16 -18.02 -12.85
N HIS A 65 -2.06 -19.00 -12.91
CA HIS A 65 -3.49 -18.79 -13.12
C HIS A 65 -3.80 -17.90 -14.34
N ASP A 66 -4.63 -16.86 -14.15
CA ASP A 66 -5.07 -15.91 -15.18
C ASP A 66 -4.25 -14.60 -15.14
N ASN A 67 -3.09 -14.59 -14.47
CA ASN A 67 -2.36 -13.36 -14.15
C ASN A 67 -1.86 -12.64 -15.40
N ARG A 68 -1.24 -13.35 -16.34
CA ARG A 68 -0.65 -12.75 -17.56
C ARG A 68 -1.62 -11.88 -18.35
N ALA A 69 -2.83 -12.37 -18.61
CA ALA A 69 -3.83 -11.63 -19.37
C ALA A 69 -4.30 -10.36 -18.62
N ARG A 70 -4.48 -10.47 -17.29
CA ARG A 70 -4.86 -9.33 -16.43
C ARG A 70 -3.76 -8.28 -16.39
N PHE A 71 -2.53 -8.72 -16.19
CA PHE A 71 -1.36 -7.85 -16.11
C PHE A 71 -1.10 -7.12 -17.42
N ASN A 72 -1.19 -7.79 -18.57
CA ASN A 72 -1.03 -7.14 -19.87
C ASN A 72 -2.03 -5.99 -20.04
N ARG A 73 -3.30 -6.21 -19.64
CA ARG A 73 -4.31 -5.16 -19.70
C ARG A 73 -4.04 -4.02 -18.73
N LEU A 74 -3.59 -4.33 -17.51
CA LEU A 74 -3.13 -3.32 -16.54
C LEU A 74 -1.98 -2.47 -17.13
N LYS A 75 -0.98 -3.12 -17.75
CA LYS A 75 0.18 -2.47 -18.37
C LYS A 75 -0.23 -1.52 -19.50
N GLU A 76 -1.19 -1.90 -20.34
CA GLU A 76 -1.76 -1.01 -21.37
C GLU A 76 -2.46 0.23 -20.78
N ILE A 77 -3.12 0.09 -19.62
CA ILE A 77 -3.77 1.22 -18.93
C ILE A 77 -2.71 2.10 -18.26
N TYR A 78 -1.69 1.48 -17.65
CA TYR A 78 -0.56 2.16 -17.03
C TYR A 78 0.22 3.01 -18.04
N ALA A 79 0.52 2.48 -19.22
CA ALA A 79 1.21 3.20 -20.29
C ALA A 79 0.47 4.46 -20.77
N ARG A 80 -0.83 4.56 -20.51
CA ARG A 80 -1.66 5.74 -20.82
C ARG A 80 -1.74 6.74 -19.66
N GLY A 81 -1.05 6.50 -18.54
CA GLY A 81 -1.12 7.33 -17.33
C GLY A 81 -2.47 7.26 -16.61
N ALA A 82 -3.25 6.20 -16.83
CA ALA A 82 -4.62 6.06 -16.33
C ALA A 82 -4.75 5.10 -15.13
N VAL A 83 -3.64 4.80 -14.44
CA VAL A 83 -3.61 3.97 -13.23
C VAL A 83 -3.28 4.83 -12.01
N ILE A 84 -4.07 4.67 -10.95
CA ILE A 84 -3.82 5.28 -9.65
C ILE A 84 -3.54 4.16 -8.64
N PRO A 85 -2.40 4.16 -7.93
CA PRO A 85 -2.14 3.22 -6.87
C PRO A 85 -3.04 3.51 -5.67
N PHE A 86 -3.67 2.46 -5.17
CA PHE A 86 -4.38 2.44 -3.89
C PHE A 86 -3.54 1.64 -2.90
N VAL A 87 -2.97 2.32 -1.91
CA VAL A 87 -1.97 1.78 -0.99
C VAL A 87 -2.58 1.49 0.37
N GLY A 88 -2.48 0.24 0.81
CA GLY A 88 -2.91 -0.22 2.13
C GLY A 88 -1.74 -0.44 3.09
N ALA A 89 -2.06 -0.87 4.31
CA ALA A 89 -1.11 -0.96 5.42
C ALA A 89 0.06 -1.91 5.13
N GLY A 90 -0.12 -2.89 4.22
CA GLY A 90 0.93 -3.82 3.82
C GLY A 90 2.18 -3.15 3.28
N MET A 91 2.03 -2.00 2.60
CA MET A 91 3.17 -1.23 2.08
C MET A 91 3.96 -0.49 3.18
N SER A 92 3.36 -0.31 4.36
CA SER A 92 3.98 0.37 5.51
C SER A 92 4.56 -0.62 6.53
N MET A 93 4.19 -1.92 6.47
CA MET A 93 4.63 -2.92 7.45
C MET A 93 6.15 -3.12 7.53
N PRO A 94 6.92 -3.12 6.42
CA PRO A 94 8.38 -3.20 6.50
C PRO A 94 9.01 -2.03 7.27
N SER A 95 8.32 -0.89 7.33
CA SER A 95 8.72 0.31 8.08
C SER A 95 8.27 0.26 9.55
N ASN A 96 8.00 -0.93 10.11
CA ASN A 96 7.54 -1.18 11.48
C ASN A 96 6.18 -0.58 11.86
N TYR A 97 5.35 -0.18 10.90
CA TYR A 97 3.96 0.20 11.19
C TYR A 97 3.09 -1.05 11.31
N PRO A 98 2.27 -1.18 12.37
CA PRO A 98 1.42 -2.35 12.54
C PRO A 98 0.30 -2.37 11.50
N GLY A 99 -0.06 -3.55 11.00
CA GLY A 99 -1.32 -3.73 10.29
C GLY A 99 -2.52 -3.43 11.20
N TRP A 100 -3.64 -2.98 10.63
CA TRP A 100 -4.81 -2.53 11.39
C TRP A 100 -5.34 -3.58 12.37
N THR A 101 -5.49 -4.83 11.93
CA THR A 101 -5.95 -5.93 12.80
C THR A 101 -5.02 -6.14 13.99
N LYS A 102 -3.69 -6.15 13.75
CA LYS A 102 -2.69 -6.31 14.81
C LYS A 102 -2.76 -5.16 15.82
N PHE A 103 -2.91 -3.94 15.34
CA PHE A 103 -3.10 -2.76 16.20
C PHE A 103 -4.34 -2.89 17.08
N LEU A 104 -5.49 -3.27 16.52
CA LEU A 104 -6.71 -3.41 17.31
C LEU A 104 -6.58 -4.49 18.40
N TYR A 105 -5.88 -5.60 18.12
CA TYR A 105 -5.58 -6.61 19.14
C TYR A 105 -4.65 -6.09 20.25
N GLN A 106 -3.66 -5.25 19.92
CA GLN A 106 -2.80 -4.62 20.92
C GLN A 106 -3.59 -3.69 21.84
N VAL A 107 -4.54 -2.94 21.28
CA VAL A 107 -5.42 -2.08 22.08
C VAL A 107 -6.40 -2.92 22.91
N LEU A 108 -6.92 -4.02 22.37
CA LEU A 108 -7.82 -4.94 23.09
C LEU A 108 -7.22 -5.41 24.41
N ASP A 109 -5.93 -5.74 24.43
CA ASP A 109 -5.20 -6.19 25.63
C ASP A 109 -5.18 -5.14 26.76
N GLU A 110 -5.35 -3.86 26.42
CA GLU A 110 -5.44 -2.73 27.36
C GLU A 110 -6.89 -2.39 27.76
N THR A 111 -7.87 -3.17 27.30
CA THR A 111 -9.30 -2.95 27.58
C THR A 111 -9.94 -4.10 28.35
N LYS A 112 -11.17 -3.89 28.84
CA LYS A 112 -12.02 -4.95 29.40
C LYS A 112 -13.06 -5.48 28.40
N VAL A 113 -12.88 -5.21 27.12
CA VAL A 113 -13.79 -5.67 26.07
C VAL A 113 -13.77 -7.20 26.01
N SER A 114 -14.94 -7.80 25.78
CA SER A 114 -15.06 -9.25 25.58
C SER A 114 -14.28 -9.66 24.33
N LYS A 115 -13.25 -10.48 24.51
CA LYS A 115 -12.47 -11.03 23.40
C LYS A 115 -13.33 -11.84 22.44
N VAL A 116 -14.36 -12.53 22.94
CA VAL A 116 -15.27 -13.33 22.10
C VAL A 116 -16.05 -12.42 21.14
N ASP A 117 -16.63 -11.34 21.65
CA ASP A 117 -17.43 -10.41 20.83
C ASP A 117 -16.53 -9.66 19.82
N PHE A 118 -15.31 -9.30 20.26
CA PHE A 118 -14.31 -8.68 19.41
C PHE A 118 -13.84 -9.62 18.29
N ASP A 119 -13.49 -10.87 18.61
CA ASP A 119 -13.07 -11.87 17.62
C ASP A 119 -14.20 -12.16 16.61
N GLU A 120 -15.46 -12.16 17.06
CA GLU A 120 -16.62 -12.31 16.18
C GLU A 120 -16.75 -11.13 15.20
N ALA A 121 -16.56 -9.89 15.67
CA ALA A 121 -16.57 -8.71 14.82
C ALA A 121 -15.45 -8.76 13.77
N ILE A 122 -14.21 -9.08 14.17
CA ILE A 122 -13.07 -9.23 13.26
C ILE A 122 -13.31 -10.33 12.23
N ALA A 123 -13.84 -11.49 12.64
CA ALA A 123 -14.15 -12.60 11.75
C ALA A 123 -15.22 -12.24 10.71
N LYS A 124 -16.16 -11.36 11.06
CA LYS A 124 -17.17 -10.81 10.13
C LYS A 124 -16.64 -9.66 9.25
N GLY A 125 -15.41 -9.20 9.48
CA GLY A 125 -14.84 -8.03 8.79
C GLY A 125 -15.37 -6.69 9.31
N GLN A 126 -16.01 -6.66 10.48
CA GLN A 126 -16.62 -5.49 11.11
C GLN A 126 -15.56 -4.68 11.88
N TYR A 127 -14.57 -4.17 11.15
CA TYR A 127 -13.44 -3.45 11.73
C TYR A 127 -13.83 -2.10 12.36
N GLU A 128 -14.86 -1.43 11.82
CA GLU A 128 -15.38 -0.17 12.36
C GLU A 128 -16.06 -0.38 13.71
N GLU A 129 -16.85 -1.45 13.83
CA GLU A 129 -17.49 -1.86 15.07
C GLU A 129 -16.44 -2.30 16.11
N ALA A 130 -15.44 -3.08 15.70
CA ALA A 130 -14.35 -3.48 16.57
C ALA A 130 -13.58 -2.26 17.12
N ALA A 131 -13.31 -1.26 16.27
CA ALA A 131 -12.69 -0.01 16.70
C ALA A 131 -13.60 0.81 17.64
N GLN A 132 -14.90 0.86 17.37
CA GLN A 132 -15.86 1.52 18.26
C GLN A 132 -15.92 0.85 19.64
N MET A 133 -15.96 -0.48 19.71
CA MET A 133 -15.95 -1.23 20.97
C MET A 133 -14.76 -0.86 21.85
N LEU A 134 -13.56 -0.73 21.24
CA LEU A 134 -12.35 -0.32 21.94
C LEU A 134 -12.40 1.14 22.37
N SER A 135 -12.87 2.03 21.49
CA SER A 135 -13.02 3.45 21.78
C SER A 135 -13.99 3.71 22.93
N ASP A 136 -15.11 2.98 23.00
CA ASP A 136 -16.12 3.11 24.05
C ASP A 136 -15.65 2.53 25.40
N ALA A 137 -14.79 1.51 25.35
CA ALA A 137 -14.25 0.88 26.56
C ALA A 137 -13.11 1.67 27.20
N LEU A 138 -12.49 2.59 26.46
CA LEU A 138 -11.40 3.43 26.92
C LEU A 138 -11.89 4.83 27.33
N PRO A 139 -11.20 5.50 28.27
CA PRO A 139 -11.46 6.90 28.54
C PRO A 139 -11.30 7.77 27.28
N ALA A 140 -12.06 8.86 27.22
CA ALA A 140 -12.01 9.79 26.09
C ALA A 140 -10.58 10.24 25.79
N GLY A 141 -10.11 10.00 24.57
CA GLY A 141 -8.77 10.35 24.11
C GLY A 141 -7.71 9.26 24.24
N CYS A 142 -7.92 8.20 25.03
CA CYS A 142 -6.94 7.10 25.13
C CYS A 142 -6.84 6.32 23.82
N PHE A 143 -7.96 5.99 23.17
CA PHE A 143 -7.93 5.35 21.85
C PHE A 143 -7.19 6.19 20.81
N LEU A 144 -7.36 7.52 20.87
CA LEU A 144 -6.62 8.46 20.03
C LEU A 144 -5.11 8.39 20.30
N GLU A 145 -4.72 8.43 21.56
CA GLU A 145 -3.32 8.35 21.97
C GLU A 145 -2.66 7.03 21.51
N HIS A 146 -3.36 5.90 21.59
CA HIS A 146 -2.90 4.63 21.00
C HIS A 146 -2.66 4.74 19.48
N VAL A 147 -3.59 5.34 18.74
CA VAL A 147 -3.46 5.55 17.28
C VAL A 147 -2.28 6.48 16.95
N GLU A 148 -2.12 7.57 17.69
CA GLU A 148 -1.00 8.51 17.50
C GLU A 148 0.35 7.88 17.81
N ASN A 149 0.45 7.07 18.87
CA ASN A 149 1.67 6.36 19.21
C ASN A 149 2.03 5.30 18.16
N ALA A 150 1.04 4.62 17.60
CA ALA A 150 1.26 3.56 16.61
C ALA A 150 1.58 4.09 15.21
N PHE A 151 0.96 5.20 14.78
CA PHE A 151 1.02 5.67 13.38
C PHE A 151 1.53 7.10 13.21
N GLY A 152 1.61 7.89 14.28
CA GLY A 152 2.05 9.29 14.23
C GLY A 152 3.57 9.47 14.27
N GLY A 153 4.30 8.49 14.80
CA GLY A 153 5.76 8.53 14.90
C GLY A 153 6.46 8.38 13.55
N ASN A 154 7.55 9.12 13.33
CA ASN A 154 8.39 8.97 12.14
C ASN A 154 9.36 7.79 12.32
N GLN A 155 9.06 6.65 11.70
CA GLN A 155 9.98 5.51 11.60
C GLN A 155 10.89 5.60 10.36
N ASP A 156 11.98 4.85 10.31
CA ASP A 156 12.73 4.70 9.07
C ASP A 156 11.88 3.98 8.00
N ILE A 157 12.12 4.35 6.73
CA ILE A 157 11.31 3.88 5.61
C ILE A 157 12.02 2.69 4.96
N TYR A 158 11.32 1.57 4.90
CA TYR A 158 11.77 0.34 4.29
C TYR A 158 10.72 -0.23 3.34
N GLY A 159 11.19 -1.11 2.47
CA GLY A 159 10.34 -1.89 1.58
C GLY A 159 9.99 -1.21 0.26
N VAL A 160 9.19 -1.92 -0.52
CA VAL A 160 8.85 -1.59 -1.91
C VAL A 160 8.08 -0.27 -2.08
N VAL A 161 7.52 0.29 -1.01
CA VAL A 161 6.83 1.60 -1.02
C VAL A 161 7.71 2.74 -1.55
N GLN A 162 9.03 2.63 -1.40
CA GLN A 162 10.01 3.61 -1.89
C GLN A 162 10.14 3.65 -3.42
N ARG A 163 9.59 2.65 -4.13
CA ARG A 163 9.51 2.64 -5.60
C ARG A 163 8.36 3.49 -6.14
N LEU A 164 7.31 3.69 -5.36
CA LEU A 164 6.08 4.35 -5.85
C LEU A 164 6.31 5.74 -6.47
N PRO A 165 7.16 6.63 -5.90
CA PRO A 165 7.39 7.97 -6.49
C PRO A 165 7.94 7.93 -7.92
N GLN A 166 8.67 6.89 -8.29
CA GLN A 166 9.26 6.74 -9.63
C GLN A 166 8.24 6.21 -10.65
N ILE A 167 7.25 5.46 -10.18
CA ILE A 167 6.25 4.75 -10.99
C ILE A 167 4.96 5.58 -11.13
N PHE A 168 4.49 6.16 -10.03
CA PHE A 168 3.21 6.87 -9.97
C PHE A 168 3.44 8.32 -9.58
N LYS A 169 3.42 9.21 -10.58
CA LYS A 169 3.79 10.62 -10.41
C LYS A 169 2.61 11.58 -10.27
N GLN A 170 1.37 11.12 -10.46
CA GLN A 170 0.18 11.99 -10.46
C GLN A 170 -0.60 11.93 -9.15
N ALA A 171 -1.22 10.80 -8.83
CA ALA A 171 -1.98 10.66 -7.61
C ALA A 171 -1.70 9.34 -6.93
N VAL A 172 -1.88 9.32 -5.61
CA VAL A 172 -1.85 8.12 -4.77
C VAL A 172 -3.06 8.18 -3.84
N VAL A 173 -3.77 7.07 -3.71
CA VAL A 173 -4.86 6.92 -2.74
C VAL A 173 -4.39 5.98 -1.65
N THR A 174 -4.73 6.25 -0.39
CA THR A 174 -4.41 5.38 0.73
C THR A 174 -5.48 5.40 1.81
N THR A 175 -5.58 4.30 2.54
CA THR A 175 -6.32 4.18 3.80
C THR A 175 -5.40 4.27 5.02
N ASN A 176 -4.09 4.42 4.83
CA ASN A 176 -3.12 4.44 5.90
C ASN A 176 -3.07 5.80 6.60
N PHE A 177 -2.87 5.77 7.93
CA PHE A 177 -2.74 6.98 8.74
C PHE A 177 -1.31 7.51 8.81
N ASP A 178 -0.34 6.63 8.61
CA ASP A 178 1.08 6.94 8.68
C ASP A 178 1.50 7.95 7.60
N ASN A 179 2.72 8.47 7.75
CA ASN A 179 3.31 9.44 6.82
C ASN A 179 4.34 8.81 5.87
N VAL A 180 4.34 7.48 5.71
CA VAL A 180 5.32 6.77 4.87
C VAL A 180 5.23 7.28 3.43
N LEU A 181 4.04 7.37 2.85
CA LEU A 181 3.86 7.85 1.48
C LEU A 181 4.34 9.30 1.29
N ASN A 182 3.97 10.21 2.18
CA ASN A 182 4.45 11.61 2.10
C ASN A 182 5.98 11.66 2.08
N ARG A 183 6.61 10.97 3.04
CA ARG A 183 8.07 10.99 3.17
C ARG A 183 8.77 10.26 2.03
N CYS A 184 8.21 9.17 1.49
CA CYS A 184 8.74 8.52 0.28
C CYS A 184 8.78 9.49 -0.90
N TYR A 185 7.69 10.21 -1.14
CA TYR A 185 7.58 11.15 -2.24
C TYR A 185 8.47 12.38 -2.02
N GLU A 186 8.57 12.89 -0.79
CA GLU A 186 9.52 13.96 -0.41
C GLU A 186 10.97 13.54 -0.64
N ASN A 187 11.39 12.37 -0.15
CA ASN A 187 12.75 11.85 -0.32
C ASN A 187 13.12 11.64 -1.79
N ALA A 188 12.14 11.37 -2.65
CA ALA A 188 12.34 11.23 -4.09
C ALA A 188 12.23 12.56 -4.88
N ASN A 189 12.05 13.70 -4.20
CA ASN A 189 11.78 15.02 -4.80
C ASN A 189 10.50 15.07 -5.67
N PHE A 190 9.50 14.26 -5.33
CA PHE A 190 8.19 14.21 -5.97
C PHE A 190 7.06 14.62 -5.02
N ASN A 191 7.26 15.65 -4.20
CA ASN A 191 6.28 16.14 -3.21
C ASN A 191 4.85 16.28 -3.80
N PHE A 192 3.84 15.93 -3.00
CA PHE A 192 2.45 16.20 -3.36
C PHE A 192 2.17 17.70 -3.27
N ASP A 193 1.43 18.22 -4.25
CA ASP A 193 1.00 19.61 -4.29
C ASP A 193 -0.24 19.82 -3.39
N GLU A 194 -1.03 18.77 -3.18
CA GLU A 194 -2.27 18.79 -2.39
C GLU A 194 -2.53 17.46 -1.67
N GLU A 195 -3.08 17.53 -0.46
CA GLU A 195 -3.52 16.36 0.31
C GLU A 195 -5.03 16.44 0.57
N LEU A 196 -5.78 15.48 0.04
CA LEU A 196 -7.24 15.39 0.19
C LEU A 196 -7.57 14.36 1.28
N LEU A 197 -8.33 14.79 2.30
CA LEU A 197 -8.66 13.96 3.46
C LEU A 197 -10.16 13.59 3.45
N GLY A 198 -10.46 12.31 3.61
CA GLY A 198 -11.82 11.79 3.75
C GLY A 198 -12.78 12.35 2.68
N PRO A 199 -13.84 13.09 3.06
CA PRO A 199 -14.81 13.67 2.12
C PRO A 199 -14.20 14.52 1.01
N ASN A 200 -13.10 15.24 1.27
CA ASN A 200 -12.47 16.12 0.28
C ASN A 200 -11.87 15.35 -0.90
N ALA A 201 -11.77 14.01 -0.81
CA ALA A 201 -11.35 13.16 -1.91
C ALA A 201 -12.26 13.26 -3.15
N GLU A 202 -13.50 13.78 -3.01
CA GLU A 202 -14.39 14.10 -4.13
C GLU A 202 -13.77 15.08 -5.14
N ASP A 203 -12.82 15.91 -4.70
CA ASP A 203 -12.13 16.90 -5.53
C ASP A 203 -10.98 16.31 -6.36
N LEU A 204 -10.66 15.01 -6.20
CA LEU A 204 -9.56 14.37 -6.92
C LEU A 204 -9.64 14.55 -8.46
N PRO A 205 -10.80 14.37 -9.14
CA PRO A 205 -10.89 14.57 -10.58
C PRO A 205 -10.54 16.00 -11.01
N ARG A 206 -10.91 17.01 -10.21
CA ARG A 206 -10.56 18.42 -10.46
C ARG A 206 -9.06 18.62 -10.36
N ALA A 207 -8.46 18.17 -9.26
CA ALA A 207 -7.02 18.31 -9.03
C ALA A 207 -6.18 17.58 -10.09
N LEU A 208 -6.61 16.40 -10.52
CA LEU A 208 -6.00 15.67 -11.64
C LEU A 208 -6.14 16.42 -12.98
N GLY A 209 -7.27 17.09 -13.23
CA GLY A 209 -7.48 17.94 -14.41
C GLY A 209 -6.56 19.16 -14.45
N GLU A 210 -6.12 19.63 -13.28
CA GLU A 210 -5.15 20.71 -13.12
C GLU A 210 -3.68 20.23 -13.13
N ASN A 211 -3.44 18.94 -13.40
CA ASN A 211 -2.12 18.30 -13.34
C ASN A 211 -1.41 18.44 -11.98
N ARG A 212 -2.17 18.55 -10.88
CA ARG A 212 -1.61 18.54 -9.53
C ARG A 212 -1.24 17.14 -9.10
N ARG A 213 -0.21 17.05 -8.25
CA ARG A 213 0.16 15.83 -7.55
C ARG A 213 -0.61 15.70 -6.26
N VAL A 214 -1.39 14.63 -6.13
CA VAL A 214 -2.38 14.54 -5.03
C VAL A 214 -2.17 13.27 -4.23
N LEU A 215 -2.09 13.41 -2.91
CA LEU A 215 -2.26 12.30 -1.98
C LEU A 215 -3.68 12.33 -1.43
N VAL A 216 -4.41 11.23 -1.59
CA VAL A 216 -5.74 11.07 -0.98
C VAL A 216 -5.64 10.13 0.21
N LYS A 217 -6.01 10.59 1.39
CA LYS A 217 -6.14 9.76 2.60
C LYS A 217 -7.60 9.59 2.99
N LEU A 218 -8.19 8.45 2.66
CA LEU A 218 -9.64 8.21 2.85
C LEU A 218 -10.06 8.19 4.32
N HIS A 219 -9.17 7.79 5.22
CA HIS A 219 -9.44 7.79 6.66
C HIS A 219 -8.82 9.00 7.39
N GLY A 220 -8.17 9.91 6.65
CA GLY A 220 -7.53 11.08 7.23
C GLY A 220 -6.14 10.83 7.81
N LYS A 221 -5.82 11.53 8.90
CA LYS A 221 -4.50 11.51 9.55
C LYS A 221 -4.59 11.03 11.00
N ALA A 222 -3.56 10.30 11.44
CA ALA A 222 -3.43 9.86 12.84
C ALA A 222 -3.52 11.05 13.82
N ASN A 223 -2.78 12.13 13.53
CA ASN A 223 -2.58 13.29 14.41
C ASN A 223 -3.69 14.35 14.39
N SER A 224 -4.85 14.06 13.78
CA SER A 224 -5.94 15.03 13.68
C SER A 224 -7.30 14.36 13.92
N SER A 225 -7.79 14.46 15.16
CA SER A 225 -9.13 14.01 15.55
C SER A 225 -10.27 14.65 14.78
N ARG A 226 -10.04 15.79 14.10
CA ARG A 226 -11.06 16.47 13.30
C ARG A 226 -11.30 15.87 11.93
N ASN A 227 -10.32 15.19 11.36
CA ASN A 227 -10.35 14.70 9.98
C ASN A 227 -10.14 13.19 9.89
N ARG A 228 -10.18 12.50 11.03
CA ARG A 228 -9.93 11.06 11.13
C ARG A 228 -11.25 10.30 11.08
N ILE A 229 -11.23 9.16 10.39
CA ILE A 229 -12.38 8.28 10.20
C ILE A 229 -11.95 6.84 10.51
N LEU A 230 -12.20 6.40 11.74
CA LEU A 230 -11.81 5.08 12.24
C LEU A 230 -12.96 4.30 12.84
N THR A 231 -13.67 4.92 13.77
CA THR A 231 -14.78 4.27 14.48
C THR A 231 -16.05 4.41 13.67
N LYS A 232 -17.01 3.53 13.92
CA LYS A 232 -18.33 3.62 13.28
C LYS A 232 -18.96 5.01 13.43
N ASP A 233 -18.89 5.61 14.62
CA ASP A 233 -19.43 6.94 14.86
C ASP A 233 -18.70 8.02 14.04
N GLU A 234 -17.38 7.92 13.88
CA GLU A 234 -16.60 8.83 13.03
C GLU A 234 -16.99 8.68 11.56
N TYR A 235 -17.18 7.45 11.08
CA TYR A 235 -17.70 7.18 9.73
C TYR A 235 -19.06 7.81 9.50
N ASP A 236 -20.02 7.58 10.39
CA ASP A 236 -21.38 8.07 10.25
C ASP A 236 -21.46 9.61 10.37
N LYS A 237 -20.53 10.22 11.12
CA LYS A 237 -20.39 11.68 11.22
C LYS A 237 -19.79 12.31 9.96
N HIS A 238 -18.72 11.73 9.43
CA HIS A 238 -18.00 12.27 8.27
C HIS A 238 -18.70 11.96 6.95
N TYR A 239 -19.32 10.80 6.85
CA TYR A 239 -20.17 10.38 5.75
C TYR A 239 -21.62 10.37 6.23
N GLN A 240 -22.20 11.56 6.34
CA GLN A 240 -23.56 11.83 6.85
C GLN A 240 -24.64 10.92 6.23
N ASN A 241 -24.40 10.44 5.01
CA ASN A 241 -25.18 9.41 4.34
C ASN A 241 -24.28 8.57 3.42
N GLU A 242 -24.81 7.44 2.94
CA GLU A 242 -24.10 6.55 2.02
C GLU A 242 -23.70 7.23 0.70
N GLN A 243 -24.45 8.25 0.26
CA GLN A 243 -24.20 8.99 -0.98
C GLN A 243 -22.90 9.82 -0.93
N ALA A 244 -22.55 10.37 0.24
CA ALA A 244 -21.31 11.13 0.40
C ALA A 244 -20.07 10.24 0.18
N LEU A 245 -20.08 9.04 0.79
CA LEU A 245 -19.01 8.08 0.58
C LEU A 245 -19.01 7.55 -0.87
N GLU A 246 -20.19 7.24 -1.43
CA GLU A 246 -20.29 6.82 -2.84
C GLU A 246 -19.72 7.87 -3.80
N SER A 247 -19.97 9.16 -3.57
CA SER A 247 -19.43 10.25 -4.41
C SER A 247 -17.91 10.30 -4.37
N VAL A 248 -17.32 10.13 -3.17
CA VAL A 248 -15.87 10.02 -3.00
C VAL A 248 -15.32 8.79 -3.71
N ILE A 249 -15.95 7.62 -3.53
CA ILE A 249 -15.50 6.39 -4.15
C ILE A 249 -15.62 6.46 -5.68
N GLU A 250 -16.69 7.04 -6.22
CA GLU A 250 -16.83 7.30 -7.66
C GLU A 250 -15.74 8.23 -8.18
N ALA A 251 -15.41 9.28 -7.44
CA ALA A 251 -14.39 10.25 -7.83
C ALA A 251 -13.00 9.58 -7.94
N ILE A 252 -12.64 8.71 -6.99
CA ILE A 252 -11.37 7.98 -7.02
C ILE A 252 -11.39 6.80 -8.02
N SER A 253 -12.54 6.14 -8.21
CA SER A 253 -12.68 4.97 -9.07
C SER A 253 -13.00 5.30 -10.53
N ASN A 254 -13.01 6.59 -10.90
CA ASN A 254 -13.15 7.04 -12.28
C ASN A 254 -11.92 6.67 -13.15
N ARG A 255 -10.78 6.34 -12.51
CA ARG A 255 -9.62 5.74 -13.16
C ARG A 255 -9.40 4.32 -12.66
N THR A 256 -8.53 3.57 -13.34
CA THR A 256 -8.15 2.23 -12.88
C THR A 256 -7.34 2.32 -11.60
N LEU A 257 -7.88 1.81 -10.50
CA LEU A 257 -7.16 1.61 -9.25
C LEU A 257 -6.26 0.36 -9.34
N LEU A 258 -5.04 0.47 -8.82
CA LEU A 258 -4.14 -0.65 -8.56
C LEU A 258 -3.94 -0.78 -7.05
N PHE A 259 -4.56 -1.78 -6.43
CA PHE A 259 -4.45 -2.04 -5.00
C PHE A 259 -3.12 -2.73 -4.66
N LEU A 260 -2.35 -2.13 -3.75
CA LEU A 260 -1.03 -2.56 -3.28
C LEU A 260 -1.02 -2.64 -1.75
N GLY A 261 -0.54 -3.75 -1.18
CA GLY A 261 -0.52 -3.95 0.28
C GLY A 261 -1.89 -3.89 0.95
N CYS A 262 -2.97 -4.09 0.19
CA CYS A 262 -4.35 -4.07 0.69
C CYS A 262 -4.82 -5.50 0.94
N SER A 263 -5.36 -5.78 2.14
CA SER A 263 -6.04 -7.05 2.40
C SER A 263 -7.33 -7.18 1.59
N LEU A 264 -7.94 -6.04 1.21
CA LEU A 264 -9.25 -5.93 0.55
C LEU A 264 -10.34 -6.75 1.27
N THR A 265 -10.23 -6.87 2.60
CA THR A 265 -11.30 -7.43 3.44
C THR A 265 -12.57 -6.59 3.24
N VAL A 266 -13.74 -7.17 3.52
CA VAL A 266 -15.03 -6.52 3.25
C VAL A 266 -15.12 -5.19 4.01
N ASP A 267 -14.75 -4.11 3.34
CA ASP A 267 -14.72 -2.75 3.82
C ASP A 267 -15.81 -1.94 3.10
N ARG A 268 -16.30 -0.84 3.70
CA ARG A 268 -17.26 0.08 3.07
C ARG A 268 -16.78 0.53 1.68
N THR A 269 -15.48 0.66 1.46
CA THR A 269 -14.88 0.94 0.14
C THR A 269 -15.29 -0.09 -0.92
N ILE A 270 -15.12 -1.38 -0.60
CA ILE A 270 -15.47 -2.48 -1.51
C ILE A 270 -16.98 -2.57 -1.69
N GLN A 271 -17.76 -2.36 -0.62
CA GLN A 271 -19.21 -2.33 -0.71
C GLN A 271 -19.71 -1.16 -1.58
N CYS A 272 -19.10 0.02 -1.48
CA CYS A 272 -19.40 1.15 -2.35
C CYS A 272 -19.07 0.84 -3.81
N LEU A 273 -17.90 0.26 -4.10
CA LEU A 273 -17.55 -0.17 -5.46
C LEU A 273 -18.59 -1.16 -6.01
N LYS A 274 -19.01 -2.16 -5.22
CA LYS A 274 -20.07 -3.10 -5.60
C LYS A 274 -21.39 -2.38 -5.93
N ARG A 275 -21.79 -1.40 -5.13
CA ARG A 275 -23.01 -0.61 -5.38
C ARG A 275 -22.91 0.25 -6.63
N ILE A 276 -21.78 0.92 -6.84
CA ILE A 276 -21.52 1.73 -8.04
C ILE A 276 -21.63 0.85 -9.30
N ILE A 277 -21.10 -0.37 -9.25
CA ILE A 277 -21.21 -1.34 -10.34
C ILE A 277 -22.64 -1.88 -10.47
N GLY A 278 -23.36 -2.10 -9.38
CA GLY A 278 -24.78 -2.51 -9.45
C GLY A 278 -25.68 -1.45 -10.09
N ASN A 279 -25.31 -0.17 -9.94
CA ASN A 279 -26.07 0.97 -10.47
C ASN A 279 -25.67 1.36 -11.91
N LYS A 280 -24.54 0.85 -12.42
CA LYS A 280 -24.02 1.13 -13.76
C LYS A 280 -23.87 -0.16 -14.56
N ASP A 281 -23.71 -0.08 -15.88
CA ASP A 281 -23.29 -1.26 -16.63
C ASP A 281 -21.83 -1.59 -16.26
N PRO A 282 -21.48 -2.83 -15.87
CA PRO A 282 -20.10 -3.23 -15.61
C PRO A 282 -19.13 -2.93 -16.78
N GLU A 283 -19.63 -2.90 -18.02
CA GLU A 283 -18.82 -2.50 -19.19
C GLU A 283 -18.46 -1.01 -19.21
N ASN A 284 -19.24 -0.19 -18.51
CA ASN A 284 -19.07 1.26 -18.43
C ASN A 284 -18.30 1.74 -17.18
N VAL A 285 -17.83 0.81 -16.34
CA VAL A 285 -17.03 1.13 -15.15
C VAL A 285 -15.57 0.70 -15.35
N PRO A 286 -14.58 1.52 -14.96
CA PRO A 286 -13.18 1.13 -15.03
C PRO A 286 -12.91 -0.19 -14.30
N ARG A 287 -12.10 -1.06 -14.92
CA ARG A 287 -11.60 -2.27 -14.27
C ARG A 287 -10.47 -1.90 -13.31
N HIS A 288 -10.46 -2.51 -12.14
CA HIS A 288 -9.44 -2.32 -11.13
C HIS A 288 -8.59 -3.58 -10.99
N TYR A 289 -7.36 -3.45 -10.51
CA TYR A 289 -6.42 -4.56 -10.34
C TYR A 289 -5.86 -4.56 -8.94
N ALA A 290 -5.46 -5.73 -8.43
CA ALA A 290 -4.86 -5.84 -7.11
C ALA A 290 -3.70 -6.83 -7.15
N PHE A 291 -2.56 -6.47 -6.59
CA PHE A 291 -1.49 -7.45 -6.33
C PHE A 291 -1.77 -8.08 -4.97
N LEU A 292 -2.24 -9.33 -4.99
CA LEU A 292 -2.68 -10.03 -3.77
C LEU A 292 -1.88 -11.29 -3.53
N LYS A 293 -1.43 -11.45 -2.28
CA LYS A 293 -0.85 -12.70 -1.81
C LYS A 293 -1.94 -13.75 -1.71
N LEU A 294 -1.70 -14.92 -2.28
CA LEU A 294 -2.54 -16.09 -2.08
C LEU A 294 -1.95 -16.92 -0.94
N ASN A 295 -2.60 -16.91 0.22
CA ASN A 295 -2.15 -17.69 1.37
C ASN A 295 -2.58 -19.15 1.25
N GLU A 296 -1.82 -20.05 1.87
CA GLU A 296 -2.19 -21.47 1.92
C GLU A 296 -3.56 -21.67 2.58
N GLY A 297 -4.42 -22.48 1.96
CA GLY A 297 -5.75 -22.78 2.46
C GLY A 297 -6.84 -21.77 2.06
N GLU A 298 -6.50 -20.66 1.40
CA GLU A 298 -7.51 -19.73 0.89
C GLU A 298 -8.22 -20.29 -0.36
N ASP A 299 -9.56 -20.17 -0.39
CA ASP A 299 -10.33 -20.44 -1.61
C ASP A 299 -10.17 -19.26 -2.59
N ARG A 300 -9.16 -19.41 -3.46
CA ARG A 300 -8.85 -18.46 -4.53
C ARG A 300 -10.05 -18.16 -5.42
N ILE A 301 -10.91 -19.15 -5.73
CA ILE A 301 -12.04 -18.96 -6.64
C ILE A 301 -13.13 -18.14 -5.96
N ALA A 302 -13.48 -18.49 -4.72
CA ALA A 302 -14.42 -17.70 -3.92
C ALA A 302 -13.93 -16.26 -3.77
N ARG A 303 -12.64 -16.07 -3.45
CA ARG A 303 -12.03 -14.74 -3.30
C ARG A 303 -12.01 -13.95 -4.61
N LYS A 304 -11.67 -14.60 -5.73
CA LYS A 304 -11.73 -14.01 -7.08
C LYS A 304 -13.15 -13.55 -7.42
N ASN A 305 -14.17 -14.35 -7.12
CA ASN A 305 -15.56 -14.01 -7.40
C ASN A 305 -16.03 -12.82 -6.54
N GLN A 306 -15.71 -12.84 -5.24
CA GLN A 306 -16.04 -11.76 -4.32
C GLN A 306 -15.46 -10.40 -4.75
N LEU A 307 -14.22 -10.39 -5.25
CA LEU A 307 -13.56 -9.19 -5.78
C LEU A 307 -14.12 -8.78 -7.15
N GLY A 308 -14.52 -9.76 -7.98
CA GLY A 308 -15.15 -9.54 -9.27
C GLY A 308 -16.47 -8.78 -9.16
N GLU A 309 -17.25 -8.97 -8.10
CA GLU A 309 -18.45 -8.17 -7.80
C GLU A 309 -18.13 -6.67 -7.64
N ALA A 310 -16.90 -6.34 -7.26
CA ALA A 310 -16.39 -4.97 -7.15
C ALA A 310 -15.56 -4.54 -8.39
N ASN A 311 -15.60 -5.29 -9.49
CA ASN A 311 -14.79 -5.08 -10.71
C ASN A 311 -13.28 -5.02 -10.44
N ILE A 312 -12.83 -5.72 -9.38
CA ILE A 312 -11.43 -5.85 -8.98
C ILE A 312 -10.91 -7.21 -9.47
N PHE A 313 -9.85 -7.18 -10.28
CA PHE A 313 -9.23 -8.36 -10.85
C PHE A 313 -7.86 -8.61 -10.20
N PRO A 314 -7.75 -9.61 -9.32
CA PRO A 314 -6.49 -9.88 -8.61
C PRO A 314 -5.43 -10.50 -9.52
N ILE A 315 -4.17 -10.15 -9.27
CA ILE A 315 -2.97 -10.78 -9.80
C ILE A 315 -2.28 -11.41 -8.60
N TRP A 316 -2.24 -12.74 -8.60
CA TRP A 316 -1.88 -13.54 -7.44
C TRP A 316 -0.38 -13.82 -7.37
N TYR A 317 0.24 -13.64 -6.22
CA TYR A 317 1.59 -14.15 -5.93
C TYR A 317 1.56 -14.99 -4.66
N THR A 318 2.54 -15.88 -4.50
CA THR A 318 2.64 -16.81 -3.36
C THR A 318 3.82 -16.51 -2.46
N ASP A 319 4.87 -15.89 -3.02
CA ASP A 319 6.17 -15.75 -2.37
C ASP A 319 6.20 -14.55 -1.41
N ASP A 320 7.39 -14.06 -1.10
CA ASP A 320 7.55 -12.89 -0.25
C ASP A 320 6.78 -11.67 -0.81
N HIS A 321 6.17 -10.90 0.09
CA HIS A 321 5.31 -9.78 -0.28
C HIS A 321 6.09 -8.70 -1.02
N ASP A 322 7.18 -8.21 -0.42
CA ASP A 322 7.92 -7.07 -0.93
C ASP A 322 8.65 -7.45 -2.22
N GLU A 323 9.27 -8.63 -2.26
CA GLU A 323 9.94 -9.14 -3.45
C GLU A 323 8.97 -9.35 -4.63
N SER A 324 7.78 -9.91 -4.37
CA SER A 324 6.78 -10.13 -5.42
C SER A 324 6.22 -8.81 -5.95
N LEU A 325 5.94 -7.85 -5.06
CA LEU A 325 5.47 -6.53 -5.45
C LEU A 325 6.55 -5.77 -6.23
N GLU A 326 7.81 -5.82 -5.80
CA GLU A 326 8.91 -5.17 -6.51
C GLU A 326 9.06 -5.74 -7.93
N ALA A 327 9.05 -7.06 -8.06
CA ALA A 327 9.08 -7.75 -9.35
C ALA A 327 7.93 -7.32 -10.28
N LEU A 328 6.69 -7.34 -9.79
CA LEU A 328 5.52 -6.96 -10.59
C LEU A 328 5.54 -5.47 -10.98
N LEU A 329 6.00 -4.59 -10.09
CA LEU A 329 6.15 -3.15 -10.35
C LEU A 329 7.26 -2.88 -11.37
N GLU A 330 8.39 -3.58 -11.28
CA GLU A 330 9.46 -3.53 -12.29
C GLU A 330 8.92 -3.94 -13.66
N LYS A 331 8.23 -5.08 -13.74
CA LYS A 331 7.62 -5.58 -14.98
C LYS A 331 6.54 -4.65 -15.55
N LEU A 332 5.88 -3.89 -14.69
CA LEU A 332 4.86 -2.91 -15.09
C LEU A 332 5.50 -1.73 -15.83
N THR A 333 6.68 -1.30 -15.38
CA THR A 333 7.45 -0.21 -15.98
C THR A 333 8.29 -0.60 -17.20
N GLU A 334 8.60 -1.89 -17.34
CA GLU A 334 9.37 -2.44 -18.46
C GLU A 334 8.77 -2.02 -19.81
N GLY A 335 9.54 -1.29 -20.63
CA GLY A 335 9.12 -0.86 -21.97
C GLY A 335 8.10 0.28 -22.02
N VAL A 336 7.77 0.91 -20.88
CA VAL A 336 6.88 2.09 -20.81
C VAL A 336 7.67 3.40 -20.67
N ASN A 337 8.87 3.34 -20.10
CA ASN A 337 9.75 4.49 -19.85
C ASN A 337 10.82 4.71 -20.95
N GLN A 338 10.53 4.38 -22.23
CA GLN A 338 11.42 4.69 -23.36
C GLN A 338 11.06 6.02 -24.02
#